data_AF-A0A0N4TQ74-F1
#
_entry.id   AF-A0A0N4TQ74-F1
#
_cell.length_a   1.000
_cell.length_b   1.000
_cell.length_c   1.000
_cell.angle_alpha   90.00
_cell.angle_beta   90.00
_cell.angle_gamma   90.00
#
_symmetry.space_group_name_H-M   'P 1'
#
loop_
_entity.id
_entity.type
_entity.pdbx_description
1 polymer ?
#
loop_
_entity_poly.entity_id
_entity_poly.type
_entity_poly.pdbx_seq_one_letter_code
_entity_poly.pdbx_strand_id
1 'polypeptide(L)'
;MEDSSLHPFSEMRVLTTNLLLFAVGLIVVASNLIHIDYDVFRDRPMRCYQCNSANDANCDSSDVKDLNQYTKLCPLLKDGTYAGNKPIACRKIVQSVKELAQIIRECAYTGDKQSDGIRRQGNKAVKLLYYHCENVNGDIPCNGTQQITTRYLSLILLFVIIIAIVHPKYQ
;
A
#
# COMPACT_ATOMS: atom_id res chain seq x y z
N MET A 1 -36.28 65.21 -0.79
CA MET A 1 -36.00 64.25 -1.88
C MET A 1 -34.66 63.65 -1.52
N GLU A 2 -34.69 62.68 -0.61
CA GLU A 2 -33.51 62.12 0.06
C GLU A 2 -33.21 60.72 -0.46
N ASP A 3 -31.91 60.46 -0.50
CA ASP A 3 -31.16 59.41 -1.17
C ASP A 3 -31.58 57.98 -0.77
N SER A 4 -31.68 57.08 -1.75
CA SER A 4 -32.01 55.66 -1.57
C SER A 4 -30.92 54.82 -2.24
N SER A 5 -29.72 54.81 -1.68
CA SER A 5 -28.60 54.06 -2.23
C SER A 5 -27.70 53.46 -1.15
N LEU A 6 -28.17 52.45 -0.40
CA LEU A 6 -27.30 51.49 0.29
C LEU A 6 -28.10 50.24 0.69
N HIS A 7 -27.48 49.05 0.59
CA HIS A 7 -27.95 47.71 1.02
C HIS A 7 -28.50 46.72 -0.03
N PRO A 8 -27.68 46.30 -1.02
CA PRO A 8 -27.80 44.94 -1.58
C PRO A 8 -26.64 44.00 -1.17
N PHE A 9 -25.58 44.53 -0.54
CA PHE A 9 -24.36 43.77 -0.22
C PHE A 9 -24.39 42.97 1.10
N SER A 10 -25.33 43.29 2.01
CA SER A 10 -25.44 42.65 3.33
C SER A 10 -26.08 41.26 3.25
N GLU A 11 -27.22 41.16 2.56
CA GLU A 11 -28.01 39.93 2.42
C GLU A 11 -27.24 38.80 1.71
N MET A 12 -26.43 39.15 0.69
CA MET A 12 -25.64 38.20 -0.08
C MET A 12 -24.48 37.58 0.75
N ARG A 13 -23.94 38.32 1.72
CA ARG A 13 -22.90 37.83 2.65
C ARG A 13 -23.50 36.91 3.71
N VAL A 14 -24.72 37.17 4.16
CA VAL A 14 -25.45 36.32 5.11
C VAL A 14 -25.87 35.00 4.47
N LEU A 15 -26.32 35.02 3.21
CA LEU A 15 -26.69 33.81 2.48
C LEU A 15 -25.48 32.90 2.20
N THR A 16 -24.35 33.48 1.82
CA THR A 16 -23.10 32.73 1.55
C THR A 16 -22.48 32.16 2.82
N THR A 17 -22.49 32.91 3.93
CA THR A 17 -22.01 32.41 5.24
C THR A 17 -22.89 31.30 5.79
N ASN A 18 -24.22 31.43 5.70
CA ASN A 18 -25.14 30.36 6.09
C ASN A 18 -24.96 29.11 5.21
N LEU A 19 -24.81 29.25 3.89
CA LEU A 19 -24.57 28.12 2.98
C LEU A 19 -23.24 27.40 3.27
N LEU A 20 -22.18 28.15 3.59
CA LEU A 20 -20.89 27.60 4.03
C LEU A 20 -21.02 26.82 5.34
N LEU A 21 -21.77 27.35 6.33
CA LEU A 21 -22.00 26.68 7.60
C LEU A 21 -22.79 25.37 7.43
N PHE A 22 -23.80 25.36 6.55
CA PHE A 22 -24.52 24.14 6.19
C PHE A 22 -23.63 23.11 5.48
N ALA A 23 -22.78 23.54 4.54
CA ALA A 23 -21.85 22.66 3.84
C ALA A 23 -20.83 22.03 4.81
N VAL A 24 -20.26 22.82 5.73
CA VAL A 24 -19.35 22.32 6.77
C VAL A 24 -20.09 21.35 7.71
N GLY A 25 -21.32 21.66 8.11
CA GLY A 25 -22.16 20.76 8.90
C GLY A 25 -22.42 19.42 8.21
N LEU A 26 -22.73 19.42 6.92
CA LEU A 26 -22.90 18.21 6.12
C LEU A 26 -21.60 17.41 5.98
N ILE A 27 -20.45 18.07 5.82
CA ILE A 27 -19.13 17.42 5.78
C ILE A 27 -18.82 16.75 7.11
N VAL A 28 -19.09 17.42 8.25
CA VAL A 28 -18.88 16.85 9.60
C VAL A 28 -19.82 15.67 9.85
N VAL A 29 -21.10 15.75 9.46
CA VAL A 29 -22.05 14.63 9.60
C VAL A 29 -21.65 13.46 8.70
N ALA A 30 -21.25 13.71 7.45
CA ALA A 30 -20.77 12.68 6.53
C ALA A 30 -19.48 12.01 7.05
N SER A 31 -18.53 12.77 7.59
CA SER A 31 -17.29 12.20 8.14
C SER A 31 -17.53 11.38 9.41
N ASN A 32 -18.53 11.71 10.23
CA ASN A 32 -18.93 10.86 11.37
C ASN A 32 -19.67 9.56 10.94
N LEU A 33 -20.38 9.57 9.81
CA LEU A 33 -20.98 8.36 9.21
C LEU A 33 -19.93 7.46 8.52
N ILE A 34 -18.80 8.01 8.09
CA ILE A 34 -17.69 7.26 7.44
C ILE A 34 -16.84 6.47 8.45
N HIS A 35 -17.00 6.67 9.76
CA HIS A 35 -16.21 5.95 10.78
C HIS A 35 -16.65 4.50 11.06
N ILE A 36 -17.77 4.02 10.50
CA ILE A 36 -18.35 2.70 10.86
C ILE A 36 -17.83 1.55 9.99
N ASP A 37 -17.20 1.80 8.84
CA ASP A 37 -16.75 0.72 7.92
C ASP A 37 -15.28 0.31 8.04
N TYR A 38 -14.45 1.03 8.81
CA TYR A 38 -13.00 0.75 8.82
C TYR A 38 -12.61 -0.51 9.64
N ASP A 39 -13.44 -0.94 10.60
CA ASP A 39 -13.05 -2.02 11.52
C ASP A 39 -13.52 -3.42 11.08
N VAL A 40 -14.49 -3.52 10.16
CA VAL A 40 -15.04 -4.83 9.72
C VAL A 40 -14.11 -5.56 8.74
N PHE A 41 -13.27 -4.84 8.00
CA PHE A 41 -12.32 -5.47 7.06
C PHE A 41 -11.08 -6.07 7.75
N ARG A 42 -10.89 -5.79 9.05
CA ARG A 42 -9.69 -6.15 9.80
C ARG A 42 -9.67 -7.58 10.33
N ASP A 43 -10.80 -8.28 10.29
CA ASP A 43 -10.95 -9.63 10.87
C ASP A 43 -10.93 -10.77 9.83
N ARG A 44 -10.73 -10.47 8.54
CA ARG A 44 -10.50 -11.54 7.57
C ARG A 44 -9.13 -12.19 7.82
N PRO A 45 -9.05 -13.54 7.92
CA PRO A 45 -7.78 -14.22 8.10
C PRO A 45 -6.79 -13.86 6.99
N MET A 46 -5.61 -13.35 7.36
CA MET A 46 -4.59 -12.93 6.40
C MET A 46 -4.15 -14.10 5.51
N ARG A 47 -4.06 -13.87 4.21
CA ARG A 47 -3.57 -14.83 3.21
C ARG A 47 -2.37 -14.26 2.48
N CYS A 48 -1.34 -15.08 2.30
CA CYS A 48 -0.14 -14.71 1.57
C CYS A 48 0.21 -15.80 0.56
N TYR A 49 0.96 -15.46 -0.49
CA TYR A 49 1.66 -16.49 -1.25
C TYR A 49 2.71 -17.13 -0.33
N GLN A 50 2.72 -18.47 -0.28
CA GLN A 50 3.63 -19.25 0.57
C GLN A 50 4.33 -20.33 -0.27
N CYS A 51 5.56 -20.04 -0.71
CA CYS A 51 6.34 -20.88 -1.63
C CYS A 51 7.85 -20.60 -1.57
N ASN A 52 8.65 -21.48 -2.18
CA ASN A 52 10.10 -21.33 -2.34
C ASN A 52 10.53 -21.70 -3.77
N SER A 53 11.20 -20.79 -4.47
CA SER A 53 11.63 -20.98 -5.86
C SER A 53 12.72 -22.03 -6.06
N ALA A 54 13.42 -22.46 -5.01
CA ALA A 54 14.32 -23.61 -5.09
C ALA A 54 13.57 -24.95 -5.24
N ASN A 55 12.31 -25.01 -4.79
CA ASN A 55 11.50 -26.22 -4.88
C ASN A 55 10.54 -26.17 -6.08
N ASP A 56 10.10 -24.98 -6.46
CA ASP A 56 9.13 -24.78 -7.54
C ASP A 56 9.39 -23.47 -8.29
N ALA A 57 9.79 -23.58 -9.56
CA ALA A 57 10.17 -22.44 -10.39
C ALA A 57 9.04 -21.41 -10.59
N ASN A 58 7.78 -21.82 -10.50
CA ASN A 58 6.65 -20.89 -10.62
C ASN A 58 6.59 -19.91 -9.43
N CYS A 59 7.26 -20.23 -8.32
CA CYS A 59 7.48 -19.30 -7.22
C CYS A 59 8.51 -18.19 -7.56
N ASP A 60 9.21 -18.21 -8.68
CA ASP A 60 9.98 -17.03 -9.10
C ASP A 60 9.11 -16.03 -9.90
N SER A 61 8.01 -16.52 -10.45
CA SER A 61 7.08 -15.71 -11.26
C SER A 61 6.46 -14.56 -10.45
N SER A 62 6.02 -13.55 -11.19
CA SER A 62 5.20 -12.44 -10.68
C SER A 62 3.85 -12.37 -11.36
N ASP A 63 3.52 -13.33 -12.23
CA ASP A 63 2.17 -13.51 -12.75
C ASP A 63 1.28 -14.05 -11.62
N VAL A 64 0.12 -13.41 -11.45
CA VAL A 64 -0.90 -13.84 -10.49
C VAL A 64 -1.37 -15.26 -10.79
N LYS A 65 -1.42 -15.69 -12.06
CA LYS A 65 -1.84 -17.03 -12.45
C LYS A 65 -0.92 -18.11 -11.89
N ASP A 66 0.38 -17.90 -12.01
CA ASP A 66 1.39 -18.84 -11.48
C ASP A 66 1.38 -18.87 -9.96
N LEU A 67 1.13 -17.71 -9.34
CA LEU A 67 1.20 -17.56 -7.88
C LEU A 67 -0.07 -17.98 -7.15
N ASN A 68 -1.23 -17.97 -7.81
CA ASN A 68 -2.53 -18.19 -7.16
C ASN A 68 -2.60 -19.51 -6.40
N GLN A 69 -1.93 -20.55 -6.91
CA GLN A 69 -1.83 -21.87 -6.27
C GLN A 69 -1.12 -21.85 -4.90
N TYR A 70 -0.29 -20.84 -4.64
CA TYR A 70 0.43 -20.69 -3.37
C TYR A 70 -0.32 -19.86 -2.32
N THR A 71 -1.55 -19.42 -2.62
CA THR A 71 -2.35 -18.60 -1.70
C THR A 71 -2.79 -19.42 -0.49
N LYS A 72 -2.11 -19.23 0.64
CA LYS A 72 -2.38 -19.97 1.89
C LYS A 72 -2.72 -19.01 3.03
N LEU A 73 -3.56 -19.48 3.94
CA LEU A 73 -3.85 -18.80 5.21
C LEU A 73 -2.58 -18.67 6.05
N CYS A 74 -2.43 -17.54 6.73
CA CYS A 74 -1.39 -17.31 7.72
C CYS A 74 -1.92 -17.75 9.10
N PRO A 75 -1.47 -18.90 9.63
CA PRO A 75 -1.94 -19.37 10.93
C PRO A 75 -1.38 -18.53 12.07
N LEU A 76 -1.98 -18.61 13.27
CA LEU A 76 -1.26 -18.19 14.47
C LEU A 76 -0.08 -19.13 14.69
N LEU A 77 1.07 -18.55 15.07
CA LEU A 77 2.23 -19.34 15.45
C LEU A 77 1.89 -20.14 16.72
N LYS A 78 2.13 -21.45 16.68
CA LYS A 78 1.90 -22.34 17.83
C LYS A 78 3.09 -22.42 18.77
N ASP A 79 4.30 -22.26 18.21
CA ASP A 79 5.56 -22.56 18.90
C ASP A 79 6.58 -21.44 18.70
N GLY A 80 7.61 -21.42 19.57
CA GLY A 80 8.73 -20.47 19.52
C GLY A 80 8.47 -19.14 20.24
N THR A 81 9.44 -18.22 20.14
CA THR A 81 9.42 -16.91 20.84
C THR A 81 8.24 -16.02 20.46
N TYR A 82 7.60 -16.30 19.33
CA TYR A 82 6.46 -15.53 18.79
C TYR A 82 5.16 -16.34 18.77
N ALA A 83 5.07 -17.42 19.56
CA ALA A 83 3.84 -18.19 19.72
C ALA A 83 2.69 -17.29 20.17
N GLY A 84 1.50 -17.48 19.58
CA GLY A 84 0.33 -16.64 19.80
C GLY A 84 0.29 -15.36 18.96
N ASN A 85 1.37 -14.99 18.27
CA ASN A 85 1.36 -13.80 17.41
C ASN A 85 0.49 -14.00 16.18
N LYS A 86 -0.35 -13.00 15.90
CA LYS A 86 -1.07 -12.88 14.63
C LYS A 86 -0.10 -12.44 13.52
N PRO A 87 -0.34 -12.85 12.26
CA PRO A 87 0.42 -12.35 11.13
C PRO A 87 0.19 -10.83 10.98
N ILE A 88 1.26 -10.09 10.71
CA ILE A 88 1.24 -8.63 10.61
C ILE A 88 1.34 -8.12 9.17
N ALA A 89 1.88 -8.93 8.25
CA ALA A 89 2.10 -8.59 6.85
C ALA A 89 2.40 -9.86 6.03
N CYS A 90 2.38 -9.75 4.70
CA CYS A 90 3.01 -10.73 3.82
C CYS A 90 4.48 -10.37 3.59
N ARG A 91 5.30 -11.39 3.31
CA ARG A 91 6.74 -11.24 3.11
C ARG A 91 7.19 -11.88 1.80
N LYS A 92 8.07 -11.19 1.10
CA LYS A 92 8.92 -11.73 0.04
C LYS A 92 10.37 -11.60 0.47
N ILE A 93 11.14 -12.68 0.33
CA ILE A 93 12.54 -12.74 0.67
C ILE A 93 13.29 -13.06 -0.62
N VAL A 94 14.21 -12.18 -0.98
CA VAL A 94 15.22 -12.48 -2.02
C VAL A 94 16.45 -12.97 -1.29
N GLN A 95 16.73 -14.26 -1.38
CA GLN A 95 17.90 -14.87 -0.77
C GLN A 95 18.95 -15.13 -1.84
N SER A 96 20.14 -14.58 -1.67
CA SER A 96 21.30 -14.89 -2.49
C SER A 96 22.29 -15.73 -1.70
N VAL A 97 22.58 -16.94 -2.18
CA VAL A 97 23.62 -17.83 -1.67
C VAL A 97 24.72 -17.91 -2.74
N LYS A 98 25.85 -17.24 -2.48
CA LYS A 98 26.89 -16.98 -3.51
C LYS A 98 26.31 -16.27 -4.75
N GLU A 99 26.12 -16.99 -5.85
CA GLU A 99 25.61 -16.49 -7.14
C GLU A 99 24.19 -16.96 -7.45
N LEU A 100 23.63 -17.87 -6.64
CA LEU A 100 22.26 -18.36 -6.83
C LEU A 100 21.30 -17.51 -6.01
N ALA A 101 20.31 -16.93 -6.68
CA ALA A 101 19.20 -16.22 -6.04
C ALA A 101 17.96 -17.11 -6.00
N GLN A 102 17.26 -17.12 -4.87
CA GLN A 102 15.97 -17.78 -4.70
C GLN A 102 14.97 -16.82 -4.05
N ILE A 103 13.70 -17.01 -4.38
CA ILE A 103 12.58 -16.27 -3.84
C ILE A 103 11.84 -17.16 -2.85
N ILE A 104 11.68 -16.64 -1.63
CA ILE A 104 10.84 -17.26 -0.61
C ILE A 104 9.71 -16.30 -0.30
N ARG A 105 8.48 -16.80 -0.34
CA ARG A 105 7.28 -16.04 0.05
C ARG A 105 6.68 -16.68 1.27
N GLU A 106 6.38 -15.87 2.29
CA GLU A 106 5.86 -16.34 3.58
C GLU A 106 5.02 -15.26 4.28
N CYS A 107 4.38 -15.63 5.39
CA CYS A 107 3.73 -14.69 6.29
C CYS A 107 4.76 -14.05 7.22
N ALA A 108 4.62 -12.76 7.52
CA ALA A 108 5.42 -12.06 8.51
C ALA A 108 4.67 -11.98 9.84
N TYR A 109 5.36 -12.31 10.93
CA TYR A 109 4.86 -12.18 12.31
C TYR A 109 5.65 -11.13 13.11
N THR A 110 6.68 -10.55 12.49
CA THR A 110 7.65 -9.64 13.09
C THR A 110 8.18 -8.66 12.04
N GLY A 111 8.71 -7.53 12.51
CA GLY A 111 9.22 -6.45 11.67
C GLY A 111 8.17 -5.37 11.40
N ASP A 112 8.52 -4.45 10.51
CA ASP A 112 7.62 -3.38 10.10
C ASP A 112 6.62 -3.91 9.07
N LYS A 113 5.36 -3.49 9.16
CA LYS A 113 4.28 -3.95 8.26
C LYS A 113 4.55 -3.63 6.79
N GLN A 114 5.29 -2.55 6.56
CA GLN A 114 5.71 -2.12 5.25
C GLN A 114 7.21 -1.87 5.27
N SER A 115 7.93 -2.71 4.54
CA SER A 115 9.37 -2.59 4.42
C SER A 115 9.80 -2.91 3.01
N ASP A 116 10.68 -2.11 2.44
CA ASP A 116 11.19 -2.30 1.10
C ASP A 116 12.70 -2.58 1.15
N GLY A 117 13.08 -3.83 0.89
CA GLY A 117 14.47 -4.23 0.73
C GLY A 117 15.33 -4.14 1.99
N ILE A 118 14.79 -4.42 3.19
CA ILE A 118 15.60 -4.49 4.40
C ILE A 118 16.60 -5.63 4.26
N ARG A 119 17.89 -5.27 4.18
CA ARG A 119 18.97 -6.24 4.08
C ARG A 119 19.28 -6.85 5.44
N ARG A 120 19.18 -8.18 5.53
CA ARG A 120 19.71 -8.97 6.64
C ARG A 120 20.84 -9.82 6.10
N GLN A 121 22.03 -9.65 6.66
CA GLN A 121 23.18 -10.46 6.30
C GLN A 121 23.38 -11.51 7.39
N GLY A 122 23.35 -12.79 7.01
CA GLY A 122 23.76 -13.88 7.90
C GLY A 122 25.27 -13.99 7.88
N ASN A 123 25.79 -14.96 7.12
CA ASN A 123 27.22 -15.13 6.87
C ASN A 123 27.69 -14.41 5.60
N LYS A 124 29.01 -14.31 5.38
CA LYS A 124 29.63 -13.65 4.20
C LYS A 124 29.04 -14.09 2.86
N ALA A 125 28.54 -15.32 2.76
CA ALA A 125 28.00 -15.92 1.55
C ALA A 125 26.46 -15.85 1.40
N VAL A 126 25.71 -15.41 2.43
CA VAL A 126 24.24 -15.38 2.42
C VAL A 126 23.73 -13.96 2.62
N LYS A 127 23.03 -13.43 1.61
CA LYS A 127 22.37 -12.12 1.66
C LYS A 127 20.87 -12.34 1.57
N LEU A 128 20.11 -11.72 2.47
CA LEU A 128 18.65 -11.76 2.47
C LEU A 128 18.12 -10.33 2.34
N LEU A 129 17.18 -10.11 1.43
CA LEU A 129 16.44 -8.86 1.30
C LEU A 129 14.98 -9.14 1.64
N TYR A 130 14.48 -8.46 2.67
CA TYR A 130 13.12 -8.61 3.17
C TYR A 130 12.23 -7.50 2.63
N TYR A 131 11.09 -7.90 2.07
CA TYR A 131 10.03 -7.01 1.63
C TYR A 131 8.75 -7.37 2.38
N HIS A 132 8.15 -6.41 3.07
CA HIS A 132 6.89 -6.55 3.81
C HIS A 132 5.81 -5.66 3.19
N CYS A 133 4.59 -6.17 3.12
CA CYS A 133 3.43 -5.44 2.63
C CYS A 133 2.14 -5.96 3.28
N GLU A 134 1.12 -5.10 3.33
CA GLU A 134 -0.23 -5.46 3.77
C GLU A 134 -1.17 -5.62 2.56
N ASN A 135 -2.13 -6.53 2.66
CA ASN A 135 -3.14 -6.71 1.62
C ASN A 135 -4.20 -5.61 1.76
N VAL A 136 -4.27 -4.69 0.79
CA VAL A 136 -5.22 -3.56 0.83
C VAL A 136 -6.66 -4.02 0.58
N ASN A 137 -6.87 -5.01 -0.30
CA ASN A 137 -8.21 -5.47 -0.71
C ASN A 137 -8.52 -6.92 -0.31
N GLY A 138 -7.62 -7.59 0.43
CA GLY A 138 -7.81 -8.94 0.96
C GLY A 138 -7.84 -10.10 -0.06
N ASP A 139 -8.06 -9.84 -1.35
CA ASP A 139 -8.29 -10.90 -2.34
C ASP A 139 -7.01 -11.39 -3.03
N ILE A 140 -6.04 -10.51 -3.26
CA ILE A 140 -4.76 -10.83 -3.92
C ILE A 140 -3.61 -10.53 -2.95
N PRO A 141 -2.78 -11.53 -2.58
CA PRO A 141 -1.61 -11.30 -1.75
C PRO A 141 -0.61 -10.30 -2.36
N CYS A 142 -0.23 -9.30 -1.58
CA CYS A 142 0.68 -8.24 -2.03
C CYS A 142 2.13 -8.73 -2.29
N ASN A 143 2.52 -9.87 -1.71
CA ASN A 143 3.88 -10.40 -1.83
C ASN A 143 4.17 -11.09 -3.18
N GLY A 144 3.27 -11.00 -4.16
CA GLY A 144 3.48 -11.53 -5.51
C GLY A 144 4.36 -10.66 -6.40
N THR A 145 4.15 -9.34 -6.34
CA THR A 145 4.78 -8.35 -7.22
C THR A 145 6.31 -8.31 -7.05
N GLN A 146 7.05 -8.17 -8.16
CA GLN A 146 8.41 -7.62 -8.07
C GLN A 146 8.24 -6.14 -7.74
N GLN A 147 8.70 -5.70 -6.57
CA GLN A 147 8.81 -4.27 -6.30
C GLN A 147 9.94 -3.72 -7.19
N ILE A 148 9.66 -3.61 -8.50
CA ILE A 148 10.42 -2.79 -9.42
C ILE A 148 10.07 -1.38 -8.99
N THR A 149 10.81 -0.91 -7.98
CA THR A 149 11.05 0.48 -7.61
C THR A 149 10.15 1.46 -8.37
N THR A 150 8.91 1.61 -7.90
CA THR A 150 7.93 2.59 -8.38
C THR A 150 8.51 4.01 -8.44
N ARG A 151 9.61 4.24 -7.71
CA ARG A 151 10.49 5.41 -7.78
C ARG A 151 10.93 5.80 -9.20
N TYR A 152 11.24 4.85 -10.09
CA TYR A 152 11.67 5.21 -11.46
C TYR A 152 10.50 5.64 -12.33
N LEU A 153 9.32 5.05 -12.15
CA LEU A 153 8.11 5.43 -12.89
C LEU A 153 7.68 6.87 -12.54
N SER A 154 7.76 7.26 -11.27
CA SER A 154 7.49 8.65 -10.86
C SER A 154 8.48 9.66 -11.46
N LEU A 155 9.76 9.28 -11.59
CA LEU A 155 10.79 10.15 -12.18
C LEU A 155 10.62 10.29 -13.70
N ILE A 156 10.27 9.21 -14.39
CA ILE A 156 9.99 9.23 -15.83
C ILE A 156 8.76 10.11 -16.12
N LEU A 157 7.69 9.98 -15.33
CA LEU A 157 6.50 10.82 -15.48
C LEU A 157 6.82 12.31 -15.29
N LEU A 158 7.62 12.63 -14.27
CA LEU A 158 8.05 14.01 -14.02
C LEU A 158 8.90 14.56 -15.17
N PHE A 159 9.80 13.74 -15.74
CA PHE A 159 10.62 14.13 -16.89
C PHE A 159 9.78 14.37 -18.16
N VAL A 160 8.79 13.53 -18.43
CA VAL A 160 7.84 13.70 -19.54
C VAL A 160 7.01 14.97 -19.38
N ILE A 161 6.55 15.28 -18.17
CA ILE A 161 5.81 16.52 -17.88
C ILE A 161 6.69 17.76 -18.15
N ILE A 162 7.96 17.74 -17.73
CA ILE A 162 8.89 18.84 -17.98
C ILE A 162 9.09 19.05 -19.49
N ILE A 163 9.33 17.99 -20.26
CA ILE A 163 9.48 18.08 -21.72
C ILE A 163 8.20 18.64 -22.35
N ALA A 164 7.03 18.15 -21.95
CA ALA A 164 5.74 18.61 -22.47
C ALA A 164 5.42 20.07 -22.15
N ILE A 165 5.97 20.64 -21.06
CA ILE A 165 5.80 22.07 -20.72
C ILE A 165 6.82 22.95 -21.47
N VAL A 166 8.05 22.45 -21.69
CA VAL A 166 9.14 23.22 -22.32
C VAL A 166 9.02 23.21 -23.84
N HIS A 167 8.65 22.09 -24.45
CA HIS A 167 8.52 21.95 -25.91
C HIS A 167 7.54 22.96 -26.57
N PRO A 168 6.34 23.24 -26.04
CA PRO A 168 5.44 24.24 -26.61
C PRO A 168 5.87 25.70 -26.38
N LYS A 169 6.92 25.94 -25.57
CA LYS A 169 7.51 27.28 -25.40
C LYS A 169 8.66 27.58 -26.38
N TYR A 170 9.12 26.57 -27.11
CA TYR A 170 10.24 26.67 -28.06
C TYR A 170 9.82 26.49 -29.53
N GLN A 171 8.52 26.41 -29.80
CA GLN A 171 7.90 26.61 -31.12
C GLN A 171 7.16 27.94 -31.13
#